data_AF-A0AA96URS2-F1
#
_entry.id   AF-A0AA96URS2-F1
#
_cell.length_a   1.000
_cell.length_b   1.000
_cell.length_c   1.000
_cell.angle_alpha   90.00
_cell.angle_beta   90.00
_cell.angle_gamma   90.00
#
_symmetry.space_group_name_H-M   'P 1'
#
loop_
_entity.id
_entity.type
_entity.pdbx_description
1 polymer ?
#
loop_
_entity_poly.entity_id
_entity_poly.type
_entity_poly.pdbx_seq_one_letter_code
_entity_poly.pdbx_strand_id
1 'polypeptide(L)' 'MIHPKKLLHIDSITLKSQLEEGKIRVIIVDGIKQEAWITEAPEHGKTLVETRKGDLARVEFEIGYKLN' A
#
# COMPACT_ATOMS: atom_id res chain seq x y z
N MET A 1 7.83 11.52 -1.60
CA MET A 1 7.68 10.47 -0.56
C MET A 1 6.52 9.58 -0.93
N ILE A 2 6.73 8.27 -0.79
CA ILE A 2 5.67 7.27 -0.97
C ILE A 2 4.75 7.37 0.24
N HIS A 3 3.50 7.78 0.02
CA HIS A 3 2.50 7.87 1.08
C HIS A 3 1.25 7.08 0.68
N PRO A 4 0.68 6.28 1.58
CA PRO A 4 -0.61 5.67 1.35
C PRO A 4 -1.66 6.73 1.04
N LYS A 5 -2.42 6.48 -0.03
CA LYS A 5 -3.56 7.30 -0.43
C LYS A 5 -4.82 6.48 -0.23
N LYS A 6 -5.86 7.11 0.31
CA LYS A 6 -7.17 6.49 0.36
C LYS A 6 -7.68 6.29 -1.07
N LEU A 7 -8.15 5.09 -1.35
CA LEU A 7 -8.66 4.70 -2.65
C LEU A 7 -10.14 5.09 -2.70
N LEU A 8 -10.46 6.07 -3.55
CA LEU A 8 -11.82 6.58 -3.73
C LEU A 8 -12.58 5.73 -4.75
N HIS A 9 -13.91 5.70 -4.65
CA HIS A 9 -14.78 4.96 -5.59
C HIS A 9 -14.42 3.46 -5.71
N ILE A 10 -14.28 2.79 -4.57
CA ILE A 10 -13.84 1.39 -4.43
C ILE A 10 -14.65 0.44 -5.33
N ASP A 11 -15.95 0.73 -5.54
CA ASP A 11 -16.86 -0.06 -6.38
C ASP A 11 -16.53 -0.01 -7.89
N SER A 12 -15.72 0.96 -8.32
CA SER A 12 -15.39 1.19 -9.73
C SER A 12 -13.95 0.86 -10.09
N ILE A 13 -13.05 0.81 -9.11
CA ILE A 13 -11.64 0.48 -9.33
C ILE A 13 -11.46 -1.02 -9.51
N THR A 14 -10.72 -1.40 -10.54
CA THR A 14 -10.32 -2.78 -10.79
C THR A 14 -8.84 -2.97 -10.51
N LEU A 15 -8.41 -4.17 -10.09
CA LEU A 15 -6.97 -4.45 -9.94
C LEU A 15 -6.20 -4.21 -11.23
N LYS A 16 -6.79 -4.53 -12.39
CA LYS A 16 -6.19 -4.29 -13.70
C LYS A 16 -5.87 -2.81 -13.94
N SER A 17 -6.74 -1.90 -13.51
CA SER A 17 -6.50 -0.45 -13.62
C SER A 17 -5.36 0.08 -12.74
N GLN A 18 -4.90 -0.72 -11.77
CA GLN A 18 -3.81 -0.36 -10.86
C GLN A 18 -2.45 -0.94 -11.30
N LEU A 19 -2.40 -1.73 -12.37
CA LEU A 19 -1.16 -2.28 -12.92
C LEU A 19 -0.40 -1.21 -13.70
N GLU A 20 0.88 -1.04 -13.37
CA GLU A 20 1.80 -0.14 -14.05
C GLU A 20 3.16 -0.83 -14.18
N GLU A 21 3.80 -0.73 -15.35
CA GLU A 21 5.07 -1.42 -15.61
C GLU A 21 6.15 -0.97 -14.63
N GLY A 22 6.92 -1.93 -14.10
CA GLY A 22 8.01 -1.67 -13.16
C GLY A 22 7.58 -1.30 -11.73
N LYS A 23 6.27 -1.24 -11.43
CA LYS A 23 5.77 -0.85 -10.11
C LYS A 23 5.04 -1.97 -9.40
N ILE A 24 5.36 -2.12 -8.12
CA ILE A 24 4.58 -2.96 -7.19
C ILE A 24 3.67 -2.06 -6.36
N ARG A 25 2.37 -2.36 -6.39
CA ARG A 25 1.36 -1.69 -5.56
C ARG A 25 1.09 -2.51 -4.30
N VAL A 26 0.92 -1.83 -3.18
CA VAL A 26 0.34 -2.39 -1.95
C VAL A 26 -1.05 -1.80 -1.81
N ILE A 27 -2.07 -2.66 -1.84
CA ILE A 27 -3.47 -2.29 -1.64
C ILE A 27 -3.92 -2.91 -0.33
N ILE A 28 -4.44 -2.08 0.58
CA ILE A 28 -4.90 -2.49 1.90
C ILE A 28 -6.41 -2.27 1.93
N VAL A 29 -7.16 -3.31 2.30
CA VAL A 29 -8.61 -3.25 2.46
C VAL A 29 -8.92 -3.43 3.95
N ASP A 30 -9.36 -2.35 4.59
CA ASP A 30 -9.71 -2.31 6.02
C ASP A 30 -11.22 -2.46 6.18
N GLY A 31 -11.66 -3.67 6.57
CA GLY A 31 -13.07 -3.97 6.79
C GLY A 31 -13.65 -3.39 8.08
N ILE A 32 -12.82 -2.96 9.05
CA ILE A 32 -13.31 -2.30 10.27
C ILE A 32 -13.72 -0.86 9.95
N LYS A 33 -12.88 -0.14 9.20
CA LYS A 33 -13.16 1.24 8.78
C LYS A 33 -14.01 1.32 7.51
N GLN A 34 -14.18 0.21 6.79
CA GLN A 34 -14.80 0.15 5.47
C GLN A 34 -14.08 1.06 4.47
N GLU A 35 -12.75 1.00 4.47
CA GLU A 35 -11.87 1.84 3.65
C GLU A 35 -10.85 1.00 2.90
N ALA A 36 -10.38 1.52 1.76
CA ALA A 36 -9.23 0.97 1.05
C ALA A 36 -8.14 2.02 0.90
N TRP A 37 -6.89 1.57 0.95
CA TRP A 37 -5.69 2.40 0.82
C TRP A 37 -4.76 1.79 -0.22
N ILE A 38 -4.05 2.64 -0.97
CA ILE A 38 -3.08 2.23 -1.97
C ILE A 38 -1.77 2.98 -1.80
N THR A 39 -0.66 2.27 -1.97
CA THR A 39 0.68 2.84 -2.03
C THR A 39 1.56 2.06 -3.01
N GLU A 40 2.74 2.60 -3.31
CA GLU A 40 3.81 1.87 -4.01
C GLU A 40 4.71 1.19 -2.98
N ALA A 41 5.25 0.02 -3.30
CA ALA A 41 6.37 -0.53 -2.54
C ALA A 41 7.67 0.20 -2.93
N PRO A 42 8.64 0.35 -2.02
CA PRO A 42 9.93 0.93 -2.37
C PRO A 42 10.67 0.04 -3.37
N GLU A 43 11.43 0.65 -4.29
CA GLU A 43 12.23 -0.05 -5.29
C GLU A 43 13.23 -1.04 -4.66
N HIS A 44 13.87 -0.61 -3.57
CA HIS A 44 14.75 -1.44 -2.75
C HIS A 44 14.38 -1.26 -1.28
N GLY A 45 13.72 -2.26 -0.70
CA GLY A 45 13.27 -2.15 0.67
C GLY A 45 12.11 -3.05 1.01
N LYS A 46 11.41 -2.68 2.08
CA LYS A 46 10.23 -3.36 2.59
C LYS A 46 9.11 -2.36 2.81
N THR A 47 7.88 -2.83 2.62
CA THR A 47 6.68 -2.15 3.11
C THR A 47 6.14 -2.94 4.30
N LEU A 48 6.01 -2.29 5.44
CA LEU A 48 5.45 -2.90 6.65
C LEU A 48 4.05 -2.33 6.87
N VAL A 49 3.04 -3.21 6.88
CA VAL A 49 1.66 -2.84 7.21
C VAL A 49 1.39 -3.26 8.65
N GLU A 50 1.16 -2.28 9.52
CA GLU A 50 0.85 -2.56 10.92
C GLU A 50 -0.65 -2.42 11.19
N THR A 51 -1.18 -3.40 11.91
CA THR A 51 -2.58 -3.42 12.36
C THR A 51 -2.67 -3.31 13.87
N ARG A 52 -3.73 -2.68 14.39
CA ARG A 52 -4.01 -2.66 15.83
C ARG A 52 -5.45 -3.07 16.09
N LYS A 53 -5.66 -4.21 16.78
CA LYS A 53 -7.03 -4.73 17.00
C LYS A 53 -7.84 -4.91 15.69
N GLY A 54 -7.14 -5.22 14.59
CA GLY A 54 -7.74 -5.45 13.27
C GLY A 54 -7.93 -4.20 12.40
N ASP A 55 -7.71 -2.98 12.91
CA ASP A 55 -7.75 -1.77 12.09
C ASP A 55 -6.36 -1.46 11.49
N LEU A 56 -6.33 -0.78 10.35
CA LEU A 56 -5.09 -0.26 9.80
C LEU A 56 -4.58 0.86 10.72
N ALA A 57 -3.39 0.65 11.30
CA ALA A 57 -2.75 1.60 12.20
C ALA A 57 -1.75 2.49 11.45
N ARG A 58 -0.85 1.90 10.67
CA ARG A 58 0.17 2.62 9.88
C ARG A 58 0.74 1.76 8.75
N VAL A 59 1.38 2.43 7.81
CA VAL A 59 2.25 1.81 6.81
C VAL A 59 3.62 2.46 6.90
N GLU A 60 4.65 1.65 7.11
CA GLU A 60 6.04 2.11 7.17
C GLU A 60 6.83 1.57 5.98
N PHE A 61 7.84 2.35 5.56
CA PHE A 61 8.72 2.02 4.45
C PHE A 61 10.15 1.97 4.96
N GLU A 62 10.76 0.79 4.87
CA GLU A 62 12.18 0.60 5.13
C GLU A 62 12.91 0.57 3.80
N ILE A 63 13.77 1.56 3.55
CA ILE A 63 14.60 1.58 2.34
C ILE A 63 15.91 0.89 2.66
N GLY A 64 16.24 -0.13 1.88
CA GLY A 64 17.49 -0.88 2.00
C GLY A 64 18.37 -0.63 0.78
N TYR A 65 19.65 -0.34 1.01
CA TYR A 65 20.64 -0.32 -0.06
C TYR A 65 21.43 -1.63 -0.02
N LYS A 66 21.45 -2.36 -1.14
CA LYS A 66 22.35 -3.49 -1.28
C LYS A 66 23.76 -2.93 -1.48
N LEU A 67 24.65 -3.20 -0.52
CA LEU A 67 26.08 -3.01 -0.73
C LEU A 67 26.57 -4.17 -1.60
N ASN A 68 27.31 -3.84 -2.65
CA ASN A 68 27.96 -4.81 -3.53
C ASN A 68 29.28 -5.30 -2.93
#